data_AF-A0A815X688-F1
#
_entry.id   AF-A0A815X688-F1
#
_cell.length_a   1.000
_cell.length_b   1.000
_cell.length_c   1.000
_cell.angle_alpha   90.00
_cell.angle_beta   90.00
_cell.angle_gamma   90.00
#
_symmetry.space_group_name_H-M   'P 1'
#
loop_
_entity.id
_entity.type
_entity.pdbx_description
1 polymer ?
#
loop_
_entity_poly.entity_id
_entity_poly.type
_entity_poly.pdbx_seq_one_letter_code
_entity_poly.pdbx_strand_id
1 'polypeptide(L)'
;KYKFEVGIKSMKILANILHGTADTHLIQVTLETLSTLVTHDITSDKEMYIDNKENVHVLLEYIIKSDFIVRRAAIQFLTAITINCMKELQNIIFETPSGISKLVYILKDKHENLALDVSI
;
A
#
# COMPACT_ATOMS: atom_id res chain seq x y z
N LYS A 1 -14.10 18.13 -10.39
CA LYS A 1 -14.94 18.09 -9.17
C LYS A 1 -15.37 16.66 -8.82
N TYR A 2 -16.13 15.96 -9.67
CA TYR A 2 -16.58 14.58 -9.40
C TYR A 2 -15.45 13.55 -9.26
N LYS A 3 -14.37 13.64 -10.06
CA LYS A 3 -13.22 12.70 -9.98
C LYS A 3 -12.58 12.66 -8.59
N PHE A 4 -12.40 13.82 -7.95
CA PHE A 4 -11.77 13.92 -6.63
C PHE A 4 -12.67 13.39 -5.51
N GLU A 5 -13.96 13.73 -5.54
CA GLU A 5 -14.91 13.27 -4.51
C GLU A 5 -15.14 11.76 -4.58
N VAL A 6 -15.23 11.22 -5.80
CA VAL A 6 -15.29 9.78 -6.03
C VAL A 6 -13.98 9.11 -5.61
N GLY A 7 -12.82 9.71 -5.91
CA GLY A 7 -11.52 9.20 -5.46
C GLY A 7 -11.43 9.05 -3.94
N ILE A 8 -11.83 10.08 -3.19
CA ILE A 8 -11.82 10.08 -1.71
C ILE A 8 -12.76 8.99 -1.15
N LYS A 9 -14.00 8.91 -1.65
CA LYS A 9 -14.97 7.89 -1.21
C LYS A 9 -14.49 6.48 -1.54
N SER A 10 -14.00 6.27 -2.76
CA SER A 10 -13.46 4.99 -3.21
C SER A 10 -12.28 4.55 -2.35
N MET A 11 -11.35 5.44 -2.03
CA MET A 11 -10.15 5.09 -1.26
C MET A 11 -10.49 4.64 0.18
N LYS A 12 -11.53 5.19 0.82
CA LYS A 12 -12.03 4.68 2.12
C LYS A 12 -12.67 3.30 2.00
N ILE A 13 -13.48 3.08 0.97
CA ILE A 13 -14.15 1.80 0.74
C ILE A 13 -13.11 0.71 0.43
N LEU A 14 -12.15 1.01 -0.43
CA LEU A 14 -11.06 0.10 -0.81
C LEU A 14 -10.18 -0.23 0.40
N ALA A 15 -9.85 0.75 1.26
CA ALA A 15 -9.15 0.48 2.51
C ALA A 15 -9.95 -0.46 3.42
N ASN A 16 -11.27 -0.27 3.55
CA ASN A 16 -12.11 -1.15 4.35
C ASN A 16 -12.20 -2.58 3.78
N ILE A 17 -12.20 -2.75 2.46
CA ILE A 17 -12.19 -4.06 1.81
C ILE A 17 -10.96 -4.86 2.23
N LEU A 18 -9.79 -4.21 2.31
CA LEU A 18 -8.53 -4.83 2.75
C LEU A 18 -8.56 -5.33 4.20
N HIS A 19 -9.46 -4.86 5.06
CA HIS A 19 -9.56 -5.37 6.44
C HIS A 19 -10.37 -6.67 6.55
N GLY A 20 -11.27 -6.93 5.60
CA GLY A 20 -12.28 -8.00 5.72
C GLY A 20 -12.16 -9.14 4.73
N THR A 21 -11.33 -9.02 3.69
CA THR A 21 -11.28 -10.01 2.61
C THR A 21 -10.09 -10.96 2.75
N ALA A 22 -10.35 -12.25 2.45
CA ALA A 22 -9.32 -13.27 2.25
C ALA A 22 -9.09 -13.59 0.76
N ASP A 23 -9.85 -12.96 -0.14
CA ASP A 23 -9.76 -13.18 -1.58
C ASP A 23 -8.52 -12.49 -2.16
N THR A 24 -7.52 -13.30 -2.52
CA THR A 24 -6.24 -12.88 -3.10
C THR A 24 -6.40 -11.97 -4.32
N HIS A 25 -7.37 -12.26 -5.20
CA HIS A 25 -7.59 -11.46 -6.41
C HIS A 25 -8.22 -10.11 -6.07
N LEU A 26 -9.19 -10.10 -5.13
CA LEU A 26 -9.78 -8.85 -4.66
C LEU A 26 -8.76 -7.97 -3.96
N ILE A 27 -7.88 -8.55 -3.13
CA ILE A 27 -6.79 -7.82 -2.46
C ILE A 27 -5.87 -7.20 -3.50
N GLN A 28 -5.41 -7.96 -4.48
CA GLN A 28 -4.54 -7.48 -5.54
C GLN A 28 -5.15 -6.28 -6.28
N VAL A 29 -6.36 -6.44 -6.82
CA VAL A 29 -7.03 -5.38 -7.60
C VAL A 29 -7.27 -4.14 -6.75
N THR A 30 -7.60 -4.33 -5.47
CA THR A 30 -7.79 -3.22 -4.52
C THR A 30 -6.50 -2.45 -4.31
N LEU A 31 -5.37 -3.14 -4.11
CA LEU A 31 -4.05 -2.53 -3.93
C LEU A 31 -3.56 -1.82 -5.20
N GLU A 32 -3.75 -2.42 -6.38
CA GLU A 32 -3.39 -1.79 -7.67
C GLU A 32 -4.23 -0.53 -7.93
N THR A 33 -5.53 -0.59 -7.60
CA THR A 33 -6.42 0.57 -7.74
C THR A 33 -6.01 1.69 -6.79
N LEU A 34 -5.71 1.36 -5.53
CA LEU A 34 -5.21 2.33 -4.55
C LEU A 34 -3.86 2.94 -4.99
N SER A 35 -2.95 2.13 -5.50
CA SER A 35 -1.67 2.60 -6.05
C SER A 35 -1.87 3.57 -7.22
N THR A 36 -2.78 3.24 -8.13
CA THR A 36 -3.15 4.10 -9.27
C THR A 36 -3.75 5.43 -8.78
N LEU A 37 -4.63 5.40 -7.78
CA LEU A 37 -5.26 6.59 -7.21
C LEU A 37 -4.25 7.54 -6.54
N VAL A 38 -3.22 6.99 -5.89
CA VAL A 38 -2.15 7.76 -5.22
C VAL A 38 -1.11 8.28 -6.21
N THR A 39 -0.76 7.50 -7.23
CA THR A 39 0.24 7.92 -8.26
C THR A 39 -0.29 8.96 -9.23
N HIS A 40 -1.57 8.91 -9.59
CA HIS A 40 -2.16 9.80 -10.60
C HIS A 40 -2.82 11.06 -10.00
N ASP A 41 -2.60 11.34 -8.72
CA ASP A 41 -3.16 12.50 -7.99
C ASP A 41 -4.68 12.62 -8.16
N ILE A 42 -5.35 11.48 -8.35
CA ILE A 42 -6.81 11.41 -8.49
C ILE A 42 -7.46 11.78 -7.16
N THR A 43 -6.73 11.58 -6.06
CA THR A 43 -7.10 12.01 -4.71
C THR A 43 -6.33 13.28 -4.36
N SER A 44 -7.04 14.27 -3.84
CA SER A 44 -6.41 15.50 -3.32
C SER A 44 -5.68 15.27 -2.01
N ASP A 45 -5.90 14.11 -1.39
CA ASP A 45 -5.43 13.75 -0.07
C ASP A 45 -4.76 12.37 -0.15
N LYS A 46 -3.47 12.38 -0.43
CA LYS A 46 -2.64 11.18 -0.57
C LYS A 46 -2.32 10.56 0.79
N GLU A 47 -2.57 11.30 1.87
CA GLU A 47 -2.33 10.89 3.26
C GLU A 47 -3.53 10.13 3.85
N MET A 48 -4.71 10.22 3.23
CA MET A 48 -5.94 9.60 3.75
C MET A 48 -5.83 8.08 4.02
N TYR A 49 -4.92 7.37 3.35
CA TYR A 49 -4.70 5.94 3.65
C TYR A 49 -3.88 5.75 4.92
N ILE A 50 -2.89 6.62 5.15
CA ILE A 50 -1.95 6.55 6.29
C ILE A 50 -2.49 7.22 7.56
N ASP A 51 -3.52 8.07 7.45
CA ASP A 51 -4.27 8.62 8.60
C ASP A 51 -4.73 7.53 9.58
N ASN A 52 -5.11 6.36 9.04
CA ASN A 52 -5.35 5.18 9.86
C ASN A 52 -4.11 4.27 9.87
N LYS A 53 -3.38 4.29 10.98
CA LYS A 53 -2.19 3.45 11.20
C LYS A 53 -2.45 1.96 11.03
N GLU A 54 -3.68 1.51 11.29
CA GLU A 54 -4.08 0.11 11.09
C GLU A 54 -4.02 -0.31 9.61
N ASN A 55 -4.33 0.60 8.68
CA ASN A 55 -4.19 0.36 7.24
C ASN A 55 -2.73 0.06 6.87
N VAL A 56 -1.79 0.81 7.44
CA VAL A 56 -0.35 0.60 7.22
C VAL A 56 0.08 -0.73 7.82
N HIS A 57 -0.44 -1.11 8.98
CA HIS A 57 -0.17 -2.40 9.59
C HIS A 57 -0.62 -3.56 8.69
N VAL A 58 -1.87 -3.51 8.21
CA VAL A 58 -2.44 -4.51 7.29
C VAL A 58 -1.65 -4.59 5.98
N LEU A 59 -1.26 -3.43 5.43
CA LEU A 59 -0.40 -3.39 4.24
C LEU A 59 0.94 -4.12 4.48
N LEU A 60 1.60 -3.86 5.61
CA LEU A 60 2.84 -4.55 5.96
C LEU A 60 2.65 -6.05 6.22
N GLU A 61 1.48 -6.46 6.74
CA GLU A 61 1.13 -7.88 6.88
C GLU A 61 1.00 -8.55 5.53
N TYR A 62 0.31 -7.92 4.57
CA TYR A 62 0.13 -8.45 3.22
C TYR A 62 1.46 -8.66 2.51
N ILE A 63 2.43 -7.78 2.72
CA ILE A 63 3.75 -7.94 2.09
C ILE A 63 4.48 -9.19 2.62
N ILE A 64 4.30 -9.55 3.90
CA ILE A 64 5.02 -10.69 4.49
C ILE A 64 4.29 -12.00 4.28
N LYS A 65 2.98 -12.01 4.53
CA LYS A 65 2.19 -13.23 4.68
C LYS A 65 1.54 -13.70 3.38
N SER A 66 1.47 -12.85 2.35
CA SER A 66 0.73 -13.17 1.12
C SER A 66 1.60 -13.77 0.02
N ASP A 67 0.92 -14.40 -0.94
CA ASP A 67 1.50 -14.91 -2.17
C ASP A 67 2.13 -13.79 -3.01
N PHE A 68 2.99 -14.21 -3.95
CA PHE A 68 3.82 -13.31 -4.77
C PHE A 68 3.05 -12.16 -5.42
N ILE A 69 1.85 -12.42 -5.93
CA ILE A 69 1.04 -11.45 -6.68
C ILE A 69 0.55 -10.32 -5.76
N VAL A 70 -0.03 -10.67 -4.61
CA VAL A 70 -0.49 -9.69 -3.61
C VAL A 70 0.70 -8.95 -3.00
N ARG A 71 1.80 -9.67 -2.73
CA ARG A 71 3.04 -9.08 -2.22
C ARG A 71 3.57 -7.99 -3.15
N ARG A 72 3.63 -8.26 -4.47
CA ARG A 72 4.05 -7.30 -5.48
C ARG A 72 3.13 -6.07 -5.48
N ALA A 73 1.82 -6.26 -5.54
CA ALA A 73 0.87 -5.15 -5.52
C ALA A 73 0.98 -4.30 -4.24
N ALA A 74 1.19 -4.94 -3.08
CA ALA A 74 1.38 -4.27 -1.80
C ALA A 74 2.69 -3.45 -1.76
N ILE A 75 3.79 -3.98 -2.31
CA ILE A 75 5.07 -3.25 -2.41
C ILE A 75 4.96 -2.07 -3.37
N GLN A 76 4.28 -2.23 -4.51
CA GLN A 76 4.04 -1.14 -5.46
C GLN A 76 3.24 -0.02 -4.79
N PHE A 77 2.19 -0.37 -4.05
CA PHE A 77 1.41 0.61 -3.32
C PHE A 77 2.20 1.29 -2.20
N LEU A 78 2.99 0.53 -1.43
CA LEU A 78 3.87 1.08 -0.40
C LEU A 78 4.88 2.08 -1.01
N THR A 79 5.45 1.76 -2.18
CA THR A 79 6.34 2.65 -2.92
C THR A 79 5.62 3.93 -3.34
N ALA A 80 4.40 3.81 -3.89
CA ALA A 80 3.59 4.96 -4.28
C ALA A 80 3.29 5.89 -3.09
N ILE A 81 2.96 5.34 -1.91
CA ILE A 81 2.77 6.13 -0.70
C ILE A 81 4.09 6.75 -0.24
N THR A 82 5.20 6.00 -0.27
CA THR A 82 6.52 6.49 0.18
C THR A 82 6.97 7.70 -0.63
N ILE A 83 6.76 7.69 -1.95
CA ILE A 83 7.12 8.81 -2.82
C ILE A 83 6.32 10.07 -2.47
N ASN A 84 5.06 9.91 -2.04
CA ASN A 84 4.14 11.02 -1.82
C ASN A 84 4.12 11.53 -0.37
N CYS A 85 4.31 10.66 0.62
CA CYS A 85 4.09 10.92 2.05
C CYS A 85 5.18 10.26 2.91
N MET A 86 6.45 10.43 2.52
CA MET A 86 7.59 9.72 3.10
C MET A 86 7.73 9.89 4.61
N LYS A 87 7.57 11.12 5.13
CA LYS A 87 7.85 11.44 6.54
C LYS A 87 6.79 10.84 7.46
N GLU A 88 5.54 11.01 7.07
CA GLU A 88 4.35 10.52 7.77
C GLU A 88 4.37 8.99 7.81
N LEU A 89 4.65 8.35 6.67
CA LEU A 89 4.78 6.89 6.58
C LEU A 89 5.94 6.38 7.44
N GLN A 90 7.11 7.03 7.41
CA GLN A 90 8.26 6.63 8.23
C GLN A 90 7.95 6.68 9.73
N ASN A 91 7.25 7.72 10.20
CA ASN A 91 6.83 7.82 11.59
C ASN A 91 5.92 6.66 11.98
N ILE A 92 4.95 6.30 11.14
CA ILE A 92 4.03 5.17 11.41
C ILE A 92 4.78 3.84 11.42
N ILE A 93 5.71 3.64 10.47
CA ILE A 93 6.53 2.42 10.42
C ILE A 93 7.45 2.31 11.65
N PHE A 94 7.99 3.43 12.13
CA PHE A 94 8.81 3.48 13.34
C PHE A 94 8.01 3.12 14.60
N GLU A 95 6.76 3.59 14.69
CA GLU A 95 5.85 3.27 15.79
C GLU A 95 5.28 1.84 15.70
N THR A 96 5.29 1.23 14.52
CA THR A 96 4.77 -0.13 14.31
C THR A 96 5.77 -1.16 14.87
N PRO A 97 5.33 -2.09 15.74
CA PRO A 97 6.19 -3.16 16.23
C PRO A 97 6.81 -3.96 15.08
N SER A 98 8.14 -4.04 15.07
CA SER A 98 8.93 -4.69 14.02
C SER A 98 8.77 -4.10 12.62
N GLY A 99 8.21 -2.90 12.43
CA GLY A 99 7.98 -2.29 11.12
C GLY A 99 9.24 -2.21 10.24
N ILE A 100 10.36 -1.77 10.82
CA ILE A 100 11.65 -1.73 10.11
C ILE A 100 12.15 -3.14 9.77
N SER A 101 12.03 -4.10 10.70
CA SER A 101 12.43 -5.50 10.45
C SER A 101 11.59 -6.14 9.33
N LYS A 102 10.31 -5.79 9.25
CA LYS A 102 9.41 -6.17 8.16
C LYS A 102 9.91 -5.60 6.83
N LEU A 103 10.32 -4.33 6.77
CA LEU A 103 10.92 -3.75 5.56
C LEU A 103 12.24 -4.43 5.17
N VAL A 104 13.11 -4.71 6.13
CA VAL A 104 14.38 -5.40 5.89
C VAL A 104 14.14 -6.83 5.39
N TYR A 105 13.09 -7.50 5.85
CA TYR A 105 12.70 -8.81 5.34
C TYR A 105 12.33 -8.75 3.85
N ILE A 106 11.62 -7.71 3.42
CA ILE A 106 11.29 -7.48 2.00
C ILE A 106 12.57 -7.36 1.16
N LEU A 107 13.54 -6.58 1.62
CA LEU A 107 14.81 -6.38 0.91
C LEU A 107 15.64 -7.68 0.80
N LYS A 108 15.42 -8.64 1.70
CA LYS A 108 16.08 -9.95 1.69
C LYS A 108 15.32 -10.98 0.85
N ASP A 109 14.11 -10.66 0.40
CA ASP A 109 13.30 -11.56 -0.41
C ASP A 109 13.97 -11.73 -1.78
N LYS A 110 14.50 -12.94 -2.03
CA LYS A 110 15.31 -13.29 -3.21
C LYS A 110 14.47 -13.57 -4.46
N HIS A 111 13.16 -13.31 -4.46
CA HIS A 111 12.34 -13.51 -5.65
C HIS A 111 12.62 -12.42 -6.68
N GLU A 112 13.45 -12.84 -7.63
CA GLU A 112 14.17 -12.20 -8.74
C GLU A 112 13.36 -11.30 -9.71
N ASN A 113 12.10 -10.92 -9.41
CA ASN A 113 11.25 -10.14 -10.33
C ASN A 113 10.61 -8.88 -9.72
N LEU A 114 10.97 -8.46 -8.50
CA LEU A 114 10.53 -7.15 -7.98
C LEU A 114 11.36 -5.97 -8.53
N ALA A 115 12.56 -6.23 -9.06
CA ALA A 115 13.49 -5.20 -9.51
C ALA A 115 13.13 -4.56 -10.87
N LEU A 116 12.32 -5.24 -11.71
CA LEU A 116 12.07 -4.79 -13.08
C LEU A 116 11.04 -3.65 -13.18
N ASP A 117 10.26 -3.37 -12.13
CA ASP A 117 9.23 -2.31 -12.13
C ASP A 117 9.60 -1.06 -11.32
N VAL A 118 10.80 -0.98 -10.76
CA VAL A 118 11.31 0.26 -10.10
C VAL A 118 12.06 1.14 -11.11
N SER A 119 12.20 0.70 -12.36
CA SER A 119 12.67 1.54 -13.47
C SER A 119 11.54 2.42 -13.96
N ILE A 120 11.57 3.66 -13.45
CA ILE A 120 10.92 4.87 -13.96
C ILE A 120 11.15 5.02 -15.47
#